data_AF-A0A947EIY6-F1
#
_entry.id   AF-A0A947EIY6-F1
#
_cell.length_a   1.000
_cell.length_b   1.000
_cell.length_c   1.000
_cell.angle_alpha   90.00
_cell.angle_beta   90.00
_cell.angle_gamma   90.00
#
_symmetry.space_group_name_H-M   'P 1'
#
loop_
_entity.id
_entity.type
_entity.pdbx_description
1 polymer ?
#
loop_
_entity_poly.entity_id
_entity_poly.type
_entity_poly.pdbx_seq_one_letter_code
_entity_poly.pdbx_strand_id
1 'polypeptide(L)'
;IIKRLPEDSISMVYNFHHAHHYLDEFPEVVKTIKPYLSYVNLNGMRKEGPEILTIGQGDQEAQMIKLLLDEGYNGPWSILGHIKTEDVKVVLDRNLNGLKSLNLSLE
;
A
#
# COMPACT_ATOMS: atom_id res chain seq x y z
N ILE A 1 17.79 2.15 10.33
CA ILE A 1 17.33 1.94 11.72
C ILE A 1 17.31 0.46 12.05
N ILE A 2 16.44 -0.35 11.41
CA ILE A 2 16.30 -1.80 11.69
C ILE A 2 17.65 -2.54 11.70
N LYS A 3 18.47 -2.40 10.65
CA LYS A 3 19.82 -3.02 10.57
C LYS A 3 20.80 -2.59 11.67
N ARG A 4 20.58 -1.44 12.32
CA ARG A 4 21.44 -0.91 13.39
C ARG A 4 20.99 -1.33 14.79
N LEU A 5 19.81 -1.95 14.90
CA LEU A 5 19.19 -2.41 16.15
C LEU A 5 18.72 -3.87 15.99
N PRO A 6 19.65 -4.83 15.75
CA PRO A 6 19.28 -6.21 15.42
C PRO A 6 18.69 -7.00 16.59
N GLU A 7 18.93 -6.56 17.83
CA GLU A 7 18.43 -7.21 19.06
C GLU A 7 16.99 -6.79 19.40
N ASP A 8 16.47 -5.75 18.76
CA ASP A 8 15.11 -5.28 18.94
C ASP A 8 14.17 -5.93 17.91
N SER A 9 12.98 -6.36 18.34
CA SER A 9 11.93 -6.88 17.45
C SER A 9 11.26 -5.76 16.65
N ILE A 10 11.99 -5.15 15.71
CA ILE A 10 11.52 -4.03 14.89
C ILE A 10 11.03 -4.54 13.53
N SER A 11 9.84 -4.09 13.14
CA SER A 11 9.26 -4.31 11.81
C SER A 11 8.80 -2.98 11.19
N MET A 12 8.35 -3.02 9.94
CA MET A 12 7.92 -1.88 9.16
C MET A 12 6.45 -2.01 8.75
N VAL A 13 5.66 -0.97 9.04
CA VAL A 13 4.36 -0.73 8.41
C VAL A 13 4.58 0.23 7.24
N TYR A 14 4.12 -0.14 6.04
CA TYR A 14 4.32 0.67 4.83
C TYR A 14 2.99 1.22 4.30
N ASN A 15 2.91 2.54 4.13
CA ASN A 15 1.76 3.18 3.49
C ASN A 15 2.03 3.41 2.00
N PHE A 16 1.07 3.07 1.14
CA PHE A 16 1.19 3.23 -0.32
C PHE A 16 1.50 4.65 -0.76
N HIS A 17 0.86 5.67 -0.17
CA HIS A 17 1.10 7.07 -0.53
C HIS A 17 2.56 7.51 -0.39
N HIS A 18 3.38 6.86 0.45
CA HIS A 18 4.81 7.18 0.49
C HIS A 18 5.49 6.92 -0.86
N ALA A 19 5.03 5.93 -1.63
CA ALA A 19 5.55 5.65 -2.96
C ALA A 19 5.29 6.75 -3.98
N HIS A 20 4.38 7.70 -3.73
CA HIS A 20 3.97 8.69 -4.73
C HIS A 20 5.16 9.48 -5.32
N HIS A 21 6.18 9.78 -4.51
CA HIS A 21 7.37 10.50 -4.96
C HIS A 21 8.44 9.63 -5.63
N TYR A 22 8.28 8.30 -5.59
CA TYR A 22 9.27 7.34 -6.09
C TYR A 22 8.59 6.10 -6.70
N LEU A 23 7.47 6.31 -7.40
CA LEU A 23 6.65 5.23 -7.97
C LEU A 23 7.45 4.37 -8.95
N ASP A 24 8.33 4.98 -9.73
CA ASP A 24 9.18 4.29 -10.71
C ASP A 24 10.25 3.42 -10.01
N GLU A 25 10.72 3.81 -8.81
CA GLU A 25 11.66 3.02 -8.00
C GLU A 25 10.98 2.02 -7.06
N PHE A 26 9.64 2.00 -6.98
CA PHE A 26 8.89 1.14 -6.06
C PHE A 26 9.29 -0.35 -6.13
N PRO A 27 9.56 -0.97 -7.31
CA PRO A 27 10.07 -2.34 -7.38
C PRO A 27 11.34 -2.60 -6.57
N GLU A 28 12.30 -1.69 -6.61
CA GLU A 28 13.56 -1.83 -5.87
C GLU A 28 13.39 -1.54 -4.38
N VAL A 29 12.46 -0.63 -4.05
CA VAL A 29 12.07 -0.37 -2.66
C VAL A 29 11.43 -1.62 -2.05
N VAL A 30 10.51 -2.29 -2.75
CA VAL A 30 9.83 -3.51 -2.25
C VAL A 30 10.85 -4.58 -1.89
N LYS A 31 11.78 -4.91 -2.78
CA LYS A 31 12.85 -5.89 -2.50
C LYS A 31 13.66 -5.54 -1.24
N THR A 32 13.90 -4.26 -1.03
CA THR A 32 14.69 -3.76 0.11
C THR A 32 13.91 -3.85 1.42
N ILE A 33 12.62 -3.49 1.43
CA ILE A 33 11.83 -3.40 2.66
C ILE A 33 11.13 -4.71 3.02
N LYS A 34 10.85 -5.59 2.05
CA LYS A 34 10.07 -6.82 2.22
C LYS A 34 10.52 -7.69 3.40
N PRO A 35 11.83 -7.92 3.65
CA PRO A 35 12.26 -8.71 4.81
C PRO A 35 11.83 -8.14 6.17
N TYR A 36 11.43 -6.87 6.20
CA TYR A 36 11.07 -6.13 7.40
C TYR A 36 9.58 -5.76 7.46
N LEU A 37 8.81 -6.00 6.40
CA LEU A 37 7.40 -5.61 6.32
C LEU A 37 6.53 -6.48 7.23
N SER A 38 5.76 -5.83 8.10
CA SER A 38 4.71 -6.46 8.91
C SER A 38 3.30 -6.15 8.40
N TYR A 39 3.04 -4.92 7.95
CA TYR A 39 1.74 -4.49 7.43
C TYR A 39 1.90 -3.58 6.22
N VAL A 40 0.93 -3.61 5.32
CA VAL A 40 0.84 -2.68 4.19
C VAL A 40 -0.52 -1.98 4.22
N ASN A 41 -0.50 -0.65 4.26
CA ASN A 41 -1.69 0.19 4.27
C ASN A 41 -1.96 0.71 2.85
N LEU A 42 -3.13 0.35 2.33
CA LEU A 42 -3.57 0.63 0.97
C LEU A 42 -4.29 1.98 0.88
N ASN A 43 -4.08 2.64 -0.25
CA ASN A 43 -4.91 3.71 -0.78
C ASN A 43 -4.87 3.63 -2.31
N GLY A 44 -5.77 4.32 -3.00
CA GLY A 44 -5.66 4.49 -4.44
C GLY A 44 -4.44 5.33 -4.79
N MET A 45 -3.70 4.95 -5.83
CA MET A 45 -2.40 5.52 -6.19
C MET A 45 -2.39 5.95 -7.65
N ARG A 46 -1.83 7.13 -7.92
CA ARG A 46 -1.51 7.58 -9.28
C ARG A 46 -0.18 8.29 -9.31
N LYS A 47 0.43 8.36 -10.50
CA LYS A 47 1.73 9.03 -10.68
C LYS A 47 1.66 10.54 -10.46
N GLU A 48 0.63 11.17 -10.99
CA GLU A 48 0.46 12.63 -10.93
C GLU A 48 -0.85 13.00 -10.23
N GLY A 49 -0.83 14.06 -9.41
CA GLY A 49 -2.01 14.54 -8.70
C GLY A 49 -2.04 14.10 -7.24
N PRO A 50 -3.22 13.79 -6.65
CA PRO A 50 -3.31 13.48 -5.22
C PRO A 50 -2.55 12.20 -4.83
N GLU A 51 -1.78 12.28 -3.74
CA GLU A 51 -1.04 11.15 -3.14
C GLU A 51 -1.95 10.05 -2.58
N ILE A 52 -3.17 10.41 -2.20
CA ILE A 52 -4.15 9.53 -1.54
C ILE A 52 -5.48 9.64 -2.27
N LEU A 53 -5.94 8.53 -2.82
CA LEU A 53 -7.25 8.38 -3.44
C LEU A 53 -8.02 7.25 -2.77
N THR A 54 -9.33 7.19 -3.03
CA THR A 54 -10.09 5.97 -2.76
C THR A 54 -9.50 4.84 -3.60
N ILE A 55 -9.29 3.67 -2.99
CA ILE A 55 -8.83 2.46 -3.71
C ILE A 55 -9.74 2.23 -4.94
N GLY A 56 -9.16 1.83 -6.07
CA GLY A 56 -9.88 1.62 -7.33
C GLY A 56 -10.10 2.90 -8.15
N GLN A 57 -9.67 4.07 -7.65
CA GLN A 57 -9.67 5.32 -8.42
C GLN A 57 -8.27 5.76 -8.86
N GLY A 58 -7.23 5.04 -8.45
CA GLY A 58 -5.89 5.19 -8.98
C GLY A 58 -5.61 4.23 -10.14
N ASP A 59 -4.45 4.39 -10.76
CA ASP A 59 -3.98 3.57 -11.88
C ASP A 59 -2.72 2.76 -11.53
N GLN A 60 -2.17 2.91 -10.33
CA GLN A 60 -0.96 2.20 -9.89
C GLN A 60 -1.21 1.13 -8.83
N GLU A 61 -2.25 1.26 -7.99
CA GLU A 61 -2.38 0.41 -6.79
C GLU A 61 -2.48 -1.09 -7.10
N ALA A 62 -3.13 -1.47 -8.20
CA ALA A 62 -3.27 -2.87 -8.59
C ALA A 62 -1.91 -3.50 -8.92
N GLN A 63 -1.08 -2.79 -9.69
CA GLN A 63 0.27 -3.25 -10.03
C GLN A 63 1.18 -3.26 -8.80
N MET A 64 1.06 -2.27 -7.92
CA MET A 64 1.80 -2.23 -6.67
C MET A 64 1.45 -3.40 -5.73
N ILE A 65 0.16 -3.75 -5.61
CA ILE A 65 -0.30 -4.92 -4.85
C ILE A 65 0.27 -6.20 -5.46
N LYS A 66 0.16 -6.36 -6.79
CA LYS A 66 0.69 -7.53 -7.49
C LYS A 66 2.18 -7.71 -7.26
N LEU A 67 2.97 -6.64 -7.40
CA LEU A 67 4.41 -6.66 -7.17
C LEU A 67 4.77 -7.15 -5.75
N LEU A 68 4.06 -6.66 -4.72
CA LEU A 68 4.27 -7.12 -3.35
C LEU A 68 3.96 -8.62 -3.19
N LEU A 69 2.87 -9.09 -3.80
CA LEU A 69 2.49 -10.51 -3.78
C LEU A 69 3.51 -11.38 -4.52
N ASP A 70 3.98 -10.95 -5.70
CA ASP A 70 5.00 -11.63 -6.51
C ASP A 70 6.35 -11.71 -5.78
N GLU A 71 6.71 -10.67 -5.02
CA GLU A 71 7.88 -10.64 -4.13
C GLU A 71 7.66 -11.46 -2.83
N GLY A 72 6.51 -12.11 -2.68
CA GLY A 72 6.20 -13.04 -1.59
C GLY A 72 5.77 -12.35 -0.29
N TYR A 73 5.23 -11.14 -0.36
CA TYR A 73 4.56 -10.54 0.79
C TYR A 73 3.26 -11.30 1.10
N ASN A 74 3.18 -11.86 2.31
CA ASN A 74 2.04 -12.64 2.79
C ASN A 74 1.45 -12.05 4.09
N GLY A 75 1.83 -10.81 4.42
CA GLY A 75 1.36 -10.12 5.61
C GLY A 75 -0.04 -9.53 5.45
N PRO A 76 -0.61 -9.02 6.54
CA PRO A 76 -1.90 -8.35 6.56
C PRO A 76 -1.93 -7.02 5.79
N TRP A 77 -3.01 -6.84 5.03
CA TRP A 77 -3.34 -5.61 4.32
C TRP A 77 -4.33 -4.76 5.12
N SER A 78 -4.16 -3.45 5.11
CA SER A 78 -5.09 -2.50 5.74
C SER A 78 -5.54 -1.41 4.76
N ILE A 79 -6.60 -0.67 5.12
CA ILE A 79 -7.10 0.48 4.34
C ILE A 79 -6.74 1.76 5.10
N LEU A 80 -6.08 2.70 4.43
CA LEU A 80 -5.70 3.98 5.02
C LEU A 80 -6.91 4.91 5.16
N GLY A 81 -7.27 5.26 6.40
CA GLY A 81 -8.24 6.32 6.68
C GLY A 81 -7.56 7.68 6.81
N HIS A 82 -7.58 8.50 5.75
CA HIS A 82 -6.94 9.83 5.75
C HIS A 82 -7.94 11.02 5.69
N ILE A 83 -9.19 10.77 5.31
CA ILE A 83 -10.18 11.84 5.10
C ILE A 83 -10.81 12.24 6.44
N LYS A 84 -10.60 13.49 6.85
CA LYS A 84 -11.07 14.02 8.15
C LYS A 84 -12.47 14.65 8.09
N THR A 85 -12.94 14.99 6.90
CA THR A 85 -14.15 15.80 6.69
C THR A 85 -15.38 14.99 6.32
N GLU A 86 -15.23 13.68 6.16
CA GLU A 86 -16.30 12.78 5.71
C GLU A 86 -16.57 11.70 6.75
N ASP A 87 -17.77 11.12 6.70
CA ASP A 87 -18.15 9.99 7.55
C ASP A 87 -17.24 8.77 7.27
N VAL A 88 -16.63 8.24 8.34
CA VAL A 88 -15.64 7.17 8.25
C VAL A 88 -16.22 5.89 7.67
N LYS A 89 -17.48 5.56 7.97
CA LYS A 89 -18.14 4.37 7.42
C LYS A 89 -18.33 4.52 5.92
N VAL A 90 -18.76 5.69 5.45
CA VAL A 90 -18.91 5.98 4.01
C VAL A 90 -17.57 5.94 3.27
N VAL A 91 -16.50 6.47 3.87
CA VAL A 91 -15.14 6.38 3.31
C VAL A 91 -14.67 4.92 3.24
N LEU A 92 -14.90 4.14 4.30
CA LEU A 92 -14.53 2.73 4.35
C LEU A 92 -15.29 1.91 3.31
N ASP A 93 -16.61 2.09 3.20
CA ASP A 93 -17.46 1.39 2.24
C ASP A 93 -16.99 1.64 0.79
N ARG A 94 -16.60 2.88 0.45
CA ARG A 94 -16.02 3.22 -0.85
C ARG A 94 -14.69 2.50 -1.12
N ASN A 95 -13.78 2.49 -0.14
CA ASN A 95 -12.50 1.80 -0.30
C ASN A 95 -12.67 0.28 -0.41
N LEU A 96 -13.60 -0.31 0.34
CA LEU A 96 -13.92 -1.74 0.24
C LEU A 96 -14.49 -2.10 -1.15
N ASN A 97 -15.39 -1.27 -1.68
CA ASN A 97 -15.91 -1.47 -3.04
C ASN A 97 -14.83 -1.29 -4.10
N GLY A 98 -13.97 -0.29 -3.93
CA GLY A 98 -12.79 -0.07 -4.73
C GLY A 98 -11.86 -1.28 -4.77
N LEU A 99 -11.54 -1.84 -3.60
CA LEU A 99 -10.70 -3.02 -3.48
C LEU A 99 -11.32 -4.24 -4.20
N LYS A 100 -12.63 -4.46 -4.07
CA LYS A 100 -13.35 -5.54 -4.78
C LYS A 100 -13.35 -5.36 -6.30
N SER A 101 -13.22 -4.13 -6.78
CA SER A 101 -13.18 -3.83 -8.22
C SER A 101 -11.81 -4.02 -8.84
N LEU A 102 -10.75 -4.13 -8.03
CA LEU A 102 -9.41 -4.40 -8.54
C LEU A 102 -9.37 -5.81 -9.11
N ASN A 103 -9.07 -5.92 -10.41
CA ASN A 103 -8.79 -7.20 -11.03
C ASN A 103 -7.35 -7.61 -10.71
N LEU A 104 -7.15 -8.14 -9.50
CA LEU A 104 -5.90 -8.75 -9.09
C LEU A 104 -5.87 -10.15 -9.72
N SER A 105 -5.43 -10.25 -10.96
CA SER A 105 -5.15 -11.56 -11.57
C SER A 105 -4.00 -12.20 -10.79
N LEU A 106 -4.37 -13.04 -9.82
CA LEU A 106 -3.48 -13.91 -9.07
C LEU A 106 -3.34 -15.18 -9.92
N GLU A 107 -2.28 -15.26 -10.71
CA GLU A 107 -1.91 -16.49 -11.44
C GLU A 107 -1.36 -17.55 -10.48
#